data_AF-D9SJS0-F1
#
_entry.id   AF-D9SJS0-F1
#
_cell.length_a   1.000
_cell.length_b   1.000
_cell.length_c   1.000
_cell.angle_alpha   90.00
_cell.angle_beta   90.00
_cell.angle_gamma   90.00
#
_symmetry.space_group_name_H-M   'P 1'
#
loop_
_entity.id
_entity.type
_entity.pdbx_description
1 polymer ?
#
loop_
_entity_poly.entity_id
_entity_poly.type
_entity_poly.pdbx_seq_one_letter_code
_entity_poly.pdbx_strand_id
1 'polypeptide(L)'
;MNAYIRKNVLGPVPKLPISDVQFDAASQARVVLAAAFALEESYDLLIGNYVEVEQELLTATASNAVRDLNEYHDFFELRSTINRRVVNLLTATRLYLDQAPQRLSDCATEPNKARSEFKQRTHNHYDATFGYRFLEALRNHVQHCGLAVHSLRLEKKWIGEGESRELELSIRPFAERHYLGANTGFKATILDEMPEKVVLTLVIREYLQCIGDLHKLVRSHVAERVKVARQTIQDHLSNYAKASDGSTVGLTAFRTGPQGQQESVPLLLDWDDVRVKLVSRNSGLVALERHVVTGRAK
;
A
#
# COMPACT_ATOMS: atom_id res chain seq x y z
N MET A 1 -31.30 -28.31 -5.93
CA MET A 1 -30.91 -26.97 -6.39
C MET A 1 -30.31 -27.15 -7.78
N ASN A 2 -30.52 -26.21 -8.70
CA ASN A 2 -29.98 -26.32 -10.06
C ASN A 2 -28.92 -25.25 -10.24
N ALA A 3 -27.64 -25.64 -10.18
CA ALA A 3 -26.51 -24.77 -10.43
C ALA A 3 -26.00 -24.94 -11.88
N TYR A 4 -25.69 -23.82 -12.54
CA TYR A 4 -25.21 -23.82 -13.92
C TYR A 4 -24.40 -22.56 -14.22
N ILE A 5 -23.59 -22.62 -15.26
CA ILE A 5 -22.82 -21.50 -15.80
C ILE A 5 -23.40 -21.11 -17.16
N ARG A 6 -23.56 -19.80 -17.39
CA ARG A 6 -23.89 -19.26 -18.71
C ARG A 6 -23.38 -17.84 -18.87
N LYS A 7 -23.27 -17.37 -20.11
CA LYS A 7 -23.14 -15.93 -20.38
C LYS A 7 -24.40 -15.19 -19.92
N ASN A 8 -24.22 -14.07 -19.24
CA ASN A 8 -25.29 -13.16 -18.83
C ASN A 8 -25.54 -12.10 -19.92
N VAL A 9 -26.09 -12.53 -21.05
CA VAL A 9 -26.37 -11.69 -22.23
C VAL A 9 -27.78 -11.94 -22.76
N LEU A 10 -28.29 -11.01 -23.57
CA LEU A 10 -29.52 -11.20 -24.33
C LEU A 10 -29.25 -12.15 -25.51
N GLY A 11 -30.00 -13.24 -25.60
CA GLY A 11 -29.91 -14.23 -26.69
C GLY A 11 -29.70 -15.68 -26.21
N PRO A 12 -29.78 -16.65 -27.13
CA PRO A 12 -29.55 -18.06 -26.82
C PRO A 12 -28.06 -18.29 -26.57
N VAL A 13 -27.72 -18.79 -25.38
CA VAL A 13 -26.36 -19.15 -25.00
C VAL A 13 -26.35 -20.50 -24.26
N PRO A 14 -25.30 -21.31 -24.43
CA PRO A 14 -25.24 -22.62 -23.79
C PRO A 14 -25.23 -22.48 -22.26
N LYS A 15 -25.96 -23.38 -21.60
CA LYS A 15 -25.95 -23.53 -20.14
C LYS A 15 -25.13 -24.78 -19.81
N LEU A 16 -24.06 -24.59 -19.06
CA LEU A 16 -23.22 -25.68 -18.59
C LEU A 16 -23.62 -26.04 -17.15
N PRO A 17 -24.21 -27.22 -16.88
CA PRO A 17 -24.54 -27.61 -15.51
C PRO A 17 -23.28 -27.75 -14.67
N ILE A 18 -23.36 -27.32 -13.41
CA ILE A 18 -22.29 -27.48 -12.40
C ILE A 18 -22.90 -28.03 -11.12
N SER A 19 -22.08 -28.62 -10.26
CA SER A 19 -22.53 -29.04 -8.92
C SER A 19 -22.63 -27.85 -7.96
N ASP A 20 -23.39 -28.01 -6.88
CA ASP A 20 -23.44 -27.00 -5.81
C ASP A 20 -22.05 -26.77 -5.18
N VAL A 21 -21.24 -27.82 -5.07
CA VAL A 21 -19.84 -27.73 -4.60
C VAL A 21 -18.99 -26.86 -5.53
N GLN A 22 -19.16 -26.99 -6.85
CA GLN A 22 -18.47 -26.13 -7.82
C GLN A 22 -18.94 -24.67 -7.73
N PHE A 23 -20.24 -24.45 -7.51
CA PHE A 23 -20.77 -23.10 -7.31
C PHE A 23 -20.19 -22.45 -6.04
N ASP A 24 -20.18 -23.17 -4.91
CA ASP A 24 -19.62 -22.68 -3.66
C ASP A 24 -18.11 -22.42 -3.78
N ALA A 25 -17.38 -23.28 -4.49
CA ALA A 25 -15.96 -23.07 -4.78
C ALA A 25 -15.72 -21.79 -5.59
N ALA A 26 -16.53 -21.54 -6.63
CA ALA A 26 -16.44 -20.32 -7.43
C ALA A 26 -16.81 -19.06 -6.62
N SER A 27 -17.84 -19.15 -5.79
CA SER A 27 -18.24 -18.08 -4.86
C SER A 27 -17.11 -17.74 -3.88
N GLN A 28 -16.55 -18.76 -3.24
CA GLN A 28 -15.44 -18.59 -2.30
C GLN A 28 -14.17 -18.07 -2.99
N ALA A 29 -13.88 -18.53 -4.20
CA ALA A 29 -12.78 -18.03 -5.01
C ALA A 29 -12.91 -16.53 -5.27
N ARG A 30 -14.13 -16.04 -5.59
CA ARG A 30 -14.38 -14.61 -5.79
C ARG A 30 -14.10 -13.79 -4.53
N VAL A 31 -14.51 -14.29 -3.36
CA VAL A 31 -14.23 -13.66 -2.05
C VAL A 31 -12.73 -13.58 -1.78
N VAL A 32 -12.00 -14.70 -1.96
CA VAL A 32 -10.55 -14.75 -1.76
C VAL A 32 -9.82 -13.76 -2.65
N LEU A 33 -10.12 -13.77 -3.96
CA LEU A 33 -9.46 -12.88 -4.91
C LEU A 33 -9.80 -11.40 -4.63
N ALA A 34 -11.03 -11.09 -4.22
CA ALA A 34 -11.44 -9.72 -3.89
C ALA A 34 -10.68 -9.20 -2.65
N ALA A 35 -10.55 -10.02 -1.61
CA ALA A 35 -9.77 -9.66 -0.43
C ALA A 35 -8.28 -9.51 -0.73
N ALA A 36 -7.71 -10.39 -1.57
CA ALA A 36 -6.33 -10.28 -2.02
C ALA A 36 -6.08 -9.05 -2.90
N PHE A 37 -7.04 -8.69 -3.77
CA PHE A 37 -6.98 -7.45 -4.54
C PHE A 37 -6.95 -6.23 -3.62
N ALA A 38 -7.84 -6.18 -2.61
CA ALA A 38 -7.88 -5.07 -1.66
C ALA A 38 -6.59 -4.92 -0.83
N LEU A 39 -5.90 -6.03 -0.52
CA LEU A 39 -4.58 -6.00 0.12
C LEU A 39 -3.52 -5.33 -0.77
N GLU A 40 -3.48 -5.69 -2.05
CA GLU A 40 -2.52 -5.11 -3.00
C GLU A 40 -2.85 -3.66 -3.34
N GLU A 41 -4.14 -3.32 -3.46
CA GLU A 41 -4.60 -1.95 -3.71
C GLU A 41 -4.29 -1.00 -2.54
N SER A 42 -4.54 -1.43 -1.30
CA SER A 42 -4.20 -0.62 -0.11
C SER A 42 -2.70 -0.44 0.07
N TYR A 43 -1.90 -1.47 -0.22
CA TYR A 43 -0.45 -1.34 -0.22
C TYR A 43 0.05 -0.41 -1.33
N ASP A 44 -0.56 -0.49 -2.52
CA ASP A 44 -0.23 0.39 -3.63
C ASP A 44 -0.54 1.86 -3.35
N LEU A 45 -1.69 2.14 -2.74
CA LEU A 45 -2.06 3.48 -2.31
C LEU A 45 -1.00 4.07 -1.36
N LEU A 46 -0.54 3.28 -0.39
CA LEU A 46 0.51 3.66 0.54
C LEU A 46 1.82 4.00 -0.19
N ILE A 47 2.25 3.13 -1.12
CA ILE A 47 3.47 3.36 -1.90
C ILE A 47 3.34 4.59 -2.80
N GLY A 48 2.18 4.81 -3.42
CA GLY A 48 1.89 6.02 -4.18
C GLY A 48 2.09 7.29 -3.35
N ASN A 49 1.58 7.31 -2.12
CA ASN A 49 1.78 8.45 -1.21
C ASN A 49 3.26 8.68 -0.86
N TYR A 50 4.06 7.61 -0.73
CA TYR A 50 5.50 7.75 -0.51
C TYR A 50 6.20 8.33 -1.74
N VAL A 51 5.86 7.84 -2.93
CA VAL A 51 6.39 8.38 -4.18
C VAL A 51 6.07 9.87 -4.31
N GLU A 52 4.85 10.30 -3.95
CA GLU A 52 4.48 11.72 -3.95
C GLU A 52 5.32 12.57 -2.98
N VAL A 53 5.66 12.06 -1.79
CA VAL A 53 6.56 12.77 -0.85
C VAL A 53 7.94 12.99 -1.48
N GLU A 54 8.54 11.95 -2.04
CA GLU A 54 9.87 12.05 -2.67
C GLU A 54 9.84 12.94 -3.93
N GLN A 55 8.80 12.83 -4.76
CA GLN A 55 8.61 13.68 -5.94
C GLN A 55 8.47 15.15 -5.57
N GLU A 56 7.72 15.48 -4.52
CA GLU A 56 7.55 16.85 -4.04
C GLU A 56 8.89 17.45 -3.62
N LEU A 57 9.68 16.71 -2.83
CA LEU A 57 11.00 17.15 -2.39
C LEU A 57 11.96 17.38 -3.55
N LEU A 58 11.98 16.48 -4.55
CA LEU A 58 12.83 16.61 -5.73
C LEU A 58 12.40 17.79 -6.61
N THR A 59 11.10 17.97 -6.82
CA THR A 59 10.54 19.07 -7.60
C THR A 59 10.85 20.42 -6.96
N ALA A 60 10.71 20.51 -5.64
CA ALA A 60 11.04 21.70 -4.88
C ALA A 60 12.55 21.98 -4.91
N THR A 61 13.38 20.95 -4.77
CA THR A 61 14.85 21.07 -4.86
C THR A 61 15.27 21.60 -6.24
N ALA A 62 14.72 21.05 -7.32
CA ALA A 62 15.01 21.49 -8.68
C ALA A 62 14.55 22.94 -8.93
N SER A 63 13.37 23.32 -8.42
CA SER A 63 12.87 24.68 -8.53
C SER A 63 13.78 25.68 -7.80
N ASN A 64 14.21 25.34 -6.59
CA ASN A 64 15.11 26.16 -5.78
C ASN A 64 16.56 26.20 -6.32
N ALA A 65 16.95 25.22 -7.15
CA ALA A 65 18.25 25.24 -7.81
C ALA A 65 18.38 26.35 -8.84
N VAL A 66 17.27 26.68 -9.51
CA VAL A 66 17.22 27.68 -10.59
C VAL A 66 16.68 29.01 -10.09
N ARG A 67 15.76 28.98 -9.10
CA ARG A 67 15.09 30.15 -8.54
C ARG A 67 15.56 30.34 -7.11
N ASP A 68 16.00 31.54 -6.77
CA ASP A 68 16.39 31.90 -5.41
C ASP A 68 15.14 32.18 -4.57
N LEU A 69 14.44 31.10 -4.16
CA LEU A 69 13.19 31.16 -3.40
C LEU A 69 13.47 31.49 -1.93
N ASN A 70 13.88 32.74 -1.67
CA ASN A 70 14.29 33.21 -0.34
C ASN A 70 13.18 33.94 0.42
N GLU A 71 11.97 34.06 -0.14
CA GLU A 71 10.87 34.71 0.55
C GLU A 71 10.22 33.79 1.58
N TYR A 72 9.81 34.38 2.70
CA TYR A 72 9.11 33.66 3.77
C TYR A 72 7.83 32.97 3.25
N HIS A 73 7.13 33.59 2.30
CA HIS A 73 5.93 33.04 1.70
C HIS A 73 6.21 31.74 0.93
N ASP A 74 7.25 31.72 0.10
CA ASP A 74 7.65 30.52 -0.66
C ASP A 74 7.98 29.35 0.27
N PHE A 75 8.72 29.64 1.35
CA PHE A 75 9.08 28.63 2.33
C PHE A 75 7.88 28.09 3.11
N PHE A 76 6.91 28.96 3.43
CA PHE A 76 5.67 28.56 4.09
C PHE A 76 4.84 27.63 3.19
N GLU A 77 4.64 27.99 1.92
CA GLU A 77 3.86 27.19 0.97
C GLU A 77 4.52 25.83 0.69
N LEU A 78 5.84 25.81 0.56
CA LEU A 78 6.60 24.57 0.40
C LEU A 78 6.44 23.67 1.63
N ARG A 79 6.61 24.22 2.84
CA ARG A 79 6.43 23.46 4.08
C ARG A 79 5.02 22.91 4.22
N SER A 80 4.01 23.74 3.91
CA SER A 80 2.60 23.34 3.92
C SER A 80 2.34 22.17 2.96
N THR A 81 2.90 22.22 1.76
CA THR A 81 2.77 21.17 0.75
C THR A 81 3.42 19.86 1.19
N ILE A 82 4.68 19.90 1.64
CA ILE A 82 5.38 18.71 2.15
C ILE A 82 4.62 18.13 3.35
N ASN A 83 4.09 18.99 4.23
CA ASN A 83 3.32 18.53 5.37
C ASN A 83 2.06 17.77 4.95
N ARG A 84 1.29 18.26 3.96
CA ARG A 84 0.13 17.55 3.39
C ARG A 84 0.53 16.17 2.85
N ARG A 85 1.64 16.07 2.12
CA ARG A 85 2.14 14.79 1.59
C ARG A 85 2.50 13.80 2.71
N VAL A 86 3.20 14.27 3.74
CA VAL A 86 3.54 13.44 4.91
C VAL A 86 2.29 12.99 5.67
N VAL A 87 1.30 13.87 5.89
CA VAL A 87 0.03 13.52 6.54
C VAL A 87 -0.73 12.45 5.75
N ASN A 88 -0.77 12.58 4.43
CA ASN A 88 -1.45 11.61 3.57
C ASN A 88 -0.74 10.25 3.62
N LEU A 89 0.59 10.22 3.60
CA LEU A 89 1.38 8.99 3.77
C LEU A 89 1.12 8.30 5.11
N LEU A 90 1.10 9.05 6.21
CA LEU A 90 0.82 8.51 7.55
C LEU A 90 -0.60 7.93 7.63
N THR A 91 -1.56 8.62 7.02
CA THR A 91 -2.96 8.15 6.93
C THR A 91 -3.08 6.88 6.10
N ALA A 92 -2.47 6.83 4.92
CA ALA A 92 -2.49 5.67 4.03
C ALA A 92 -1.80 4.46 4.66
N THR A 93 -0.69 4.69 5.39
CA THR A 93 0.00 3.61 6.12
C THR A 93 -0.87 3.05 7.23
N ARG A 94 -1.55 3.92 7.98
CA ARG A 94 -2.47 3.50 9.04
C ARG A 94 -3.64 2.69 8.48
N LEU A 95 -4.23 3.14 7.37
CA LEU A 95 -5.29 2.44 6.67
C LEU A 95 -4.89 1.01 6.32
N TYR A 96 -3.70 0.84 5.73
CA TYR A 96 -3.16 -0.47 5.39
C TYR A 96 -2.98 -1.37 6.63
N LEU A 97 -2.36 -0.85 7.70
CA LEU A 97 -2.11 -1.60 8.93
C LEU A 97 -3.40 -2.06 9.62
N ASP A 98 -4.48 -1.27 9.55
CA ASP A 98 -5.77 -1.61 10.15
C ASP A 98 -6.59 -2.59 9.28
N GLN A 99 -6.52 -2.46 7.96
CA GLN A 99 -7.30 -3.28 7.03
C GLN A 99 -6.66 -4.64 6.73
N ALA A 100 -5.32 -4.73 6.69
CA ALA A 100 -4.64 -5.96 6.31
C ALA A 100 -5.03 -7.18 7.17
N PRO A 101 -5.09 -7.09 8.51
CA PRO A 101 -5.56 -8.19 9.36
C PRO A 101 -7.01 -8.62 9.09
N GLN A 102 -7.87 -7.69 8.68
CA GLN A 102 -9.25 -7.99 8.32
C GLN A 102 -9.29 -8.75 7.00
N ARG A 103 -8.55 -8.31 5.97
CA ARG A 103 -8.52 -9.02 4.68
C ARG A 103 -7.88 -10.40 4.77
N LEU A 104 -6.91 -10.60 5.66
CA LEU A 104 -6.32 -11.90 5.93
C LEU A 104 -7.35 -12.94 6.38
N SER A 105 -8.49 -12.56 7.00
CA SER A 105 -9.52 -13.55 7.35
C SER A 105 -10.11 -14.25 6.14
N ASP A 106 -10.18 -13.53 5.02
CA ASP A 106 -10.92 -13.95 3.84
C ASP A 106 -10.03 -14.68 2.83
N CYS A 107 -8.74 -14.35 2.80
CA CYS A 107 -7.82 -14.84 1.75
C CYS A 107 -6.58 -15.59 2.26
N ALA A 108 -6.28 -15.63 3.56
CA ALA A 108 -5.14 -16.43 4.05
C ALA A 108 -5.47 -17.92 4.08
N THR A 109 -4.46 -18.76 3.89
CA THR A 109 -4.60 -20.22 4.05
C THR A 109 -4.94 -20.59 5.50
N GLU A 110 -4.29 -19.94 6.48
CA GLU A 110 -4.53 -20.10 7.91
C GLU A 110 -4.84 -18.74 8.56
N PRO A 111 -6.11 -18.25 8.49
CA PRO A 111 -6.50 -16.91 8.94
C PRO A 111 -6.02 -16.50 10.34
N ASN A 112 -6.21 -17.36 11.34
CA ASN A 112 -5.86 -17.06 12.72
C ASN A 112 -4.35 -16.92 12.92
N LYS A 113 -3.58 -17.81 12.28
CA LYS A 113 -2.12 -17.78 12.30
C LYS A 113 -1.58 -16.54 11.58
N ALA A 114 -2.09 -16.25 10.37
CA ALA A 114 -1.67 -15.09 9.60
C ALA A 114 -1.90 -13.77 10.36
N ARG A 115 -3.06 -13.62 11.03
CA ARG A 115 -3.36 -12.44 11.86
C ARG A 115 -2.46 -12.36 13.10
N SER A 116 -2.19 -13.50 13.73
CA SER A 116 -1.29 -13.57 14.90
C SER A 116 0.14 -13.19 14.51
N GLU A 117 0.67 -13.75 13.43
CA GLU A 117 2.02 -13.46 12.94
C GLU A 117 2.16 -12.01 12.44
N PHE A 118 1.14 -11.47 11.78
CA PHE A 118 1.11 -10.06 11.40
C PHE A 118 1.20 -9.16 12.65
N LYS A 119 0.39 -9.43 13.68
CA LYS A 119 0.41 -8.68 14.93
C LYS A 119 1.75 -8.82 15.67
N GLN A 120 2.31 -10.03 15.73
CA GLN A 120 3.62 -10.23 16.33
C GLN A 120 4.70 -9.45 15.59
N ARG A 121 4.65 -9.43 14.25
CA ARG A 121 5.61 -8.71 13.43
C ARG A 121 5.50 -7.18 13.62
N THR A 122 4.30 -6.62 13.73
CA THR A 122 4.13 -5.19 14.03
C THR A 122 4.68 -4.84 15.41
N HIS A 123 4.48 -5.68 16.42
CA HIS A 123 5.10 -5.50 17.74
C HIS A 123 6.63 -5.54 17.67
N ASN A 124 7.20 -6.51 16.96
CA ASN A 124 8.65 -6.61 16.79
C ASN A 124 9.24 -5.35 16.11
N HIS A 125 8.58 -4.82 15.08
CA HIS A 125 9.02 -3.57 14.43
C HIS A 125 8.91 -2.38 15.37
N TYR A 126 7.83 -2.29 16.15
CA TYR A 126 7.66 -1.23 17.15
C TYR A 126 8.76 -1.30 18.22
N ASP A 127 9.14 -2.48 18.70
CA ASP A 127 10.17 -2.60 19.75
C ASP A 127 11.59 -2.40 19.20
N ALA A 128 11.85 -2.83 17.96
CA ALA A 128 13.19 -2.80 17.37
C ALA A 128 13.56 -1.47 16.69
N THR A 129 12.61 -0.68 16.19
CA THR A 129 12.90 0.43 15.25
C THR A 129 12.39 1.77 15.78
N PHE A 130 13.30 2.72 16.00
CA PHE A 130 12.96 4.09 16.38
C PHE A 130 12.02 4.76 15.37
N GLY A 131 12.37 4.74 14.07
CA GLY A 131 11.56 5.35 13.01
C GLY A 131 10.10 4.86 13.01
N TYR A 132 9.89 3.57 13.31
CA TYR A 132 8.55 3.00 13.45
C TYR A 132 7.77 3.60 14.62
N ARG A 133 8.35 3.59 15.83
CA ARG A 133 7.72 4.18 17.02
C ARG A 133 7.43 5.66 16.82
N PHE A 134 8.42 6.38 16.30
CA PHE A 134 8.36 7.80 16.07
C PHE A 134 7.24 8.16 15.10
N LEU A 135 7.12 7.48 13.95
CA LEU A 135 6.04 7.78 12.99
C LEU A 135 4.65 7.34 13.47
N GLU A 136 4.52 6.28 14.26
CA GLU A 136 3.24 5.97 14.91
C GLU A 136 2.82 7.08 15.90
N ALA A 137 3.77 7.62 16.67
CA ALA A 137 3.50 8.73 17.58
C ALA A 137 3.23 10.05 16.83
N LEU A 138 4.00 10.33 15.78
CA LEU A 138 3.81 11.50 14.93
C LEU A 138 2.45 11.47 14.24
N ARG A 139 2.01 10.31 13.74
CA ARG A 139 0.67 10.14 13.17
C ARG A 139 -0.42 10.47 14.18
N ASN A 140 -0.31 9.97 15.41
CA ASN A 140 -1.27 10.31 16.48
C ASN A 140 -1.28 11.82 16.78
N HIS A 141 -0.10 12.46 16.82
CA HIS A 141 0.00 13.91 17.01
C HIS A 141 -0.67 14.69 15.87
N VAL A 142 -0.41 14.30 14.62
CA VAL A 142 -0.97 14.95 13.43
C VAL A 142 -2.49 14.83 13.39
N GLN A 143 -3.04 13.73 13.87
CA GLN A 143 -4.49 13.50 13.91
C GLN A 143 -5.22 14.36 14.95
N HIS A 144 -4.53 14.80 16.01
CA HIS A 144 -5.20 15.40 17.18
C HIS A 144 -4.69 16.78 17.56
N CYS A 145 -3.54 17.22 17.08
CA CYS A 145 -2.80 18.30 17.71
C CYS A 145 -2.12 19.28 16.75
N GLY A 146 -1.28 18.80 15.82
CA GLY A 146 -0.35 19.67 15.11
C GLY A 146 0.14 19.13 13.77
N LEU A 147 1.19 19.76 13.23
CA LEU A 147 1.76 19.41 11.93
C LEU A 147 2.91 18.40 12.09
N ALA A 148 3.21 17.63 11.04
CA ALA A 148 4.34 16.71 11.03
C ALA A 148 5.67 17.43 10.77
N VAL A 149 5.64 18.39 9.84
CA VAL A 149 6.81 19.13 9.35
C VAL A 149 6.85 20.50 10.01
N HIS A 150 7.85 20.70 10.85
CA HIS A 150 8.01 21.93 11.60
C HIS A 150 8.92 22.93 10.88
N SER A 151 10.01 22.43 10.29
CA SER A 151 10.95 23.23 9.51
C SER A 151 11.46 22.46 8.29
N LEU A 152 11.99 23.21 7.33
CA LEU A 152 12.75 22.68 6.20
C LEU A 152 14.16 23.24 6.26
N ARG A 153 15.13 22.51 5.73
CA ARG A 153 16.47 23.02 5.48
C ARG A 153 16.81 22.87 4.01
N LEU A 154 17.17 23.98 3.39
CA LEU A 154 17.84 23.98 2.10
C LEU A 154 19.32 23.75 2.35
N GLU A 155 19.83 22.61 1.92
CA GLU A 155 21.25 22.27 2.04
C GLU A 155 21.94 22.48 0.69
N LYS A 156 23.07 23.17 0.72
CA LYS A 156 23.97 23.36 -0.42
C LYS A 156 25.32 22.77 -0.06
N LYS A 157 25.81 21.79 -0.83
CA LYS A 157 27.08 21.11 -0.58
C LYS A 157 27.90 21.07 -1.86
N TRP A 158 29.10 21.62 -1.83
CA TRP A 158 30.06 21.39 -2.91
C TRP A 158 30.63 19.96 -2.82
N ILE A 159 30.61 19.24 -3.93
CA ILE A 159 31.14 17.88 -4.06
C ILE A 159 32.25 17.89 -5.13
N GLY A 160 33.33 17.15 -4.88
CA GLY A 160 34.53 17.14 -5.73
C GLY A 160 35.59 18.15 -5.28
N GLU A 161 36.68 18.23 -6.06
CA GLU A 161 37.85 19.08 -5.79
C GLU A 161 38.15 20.00 -6.97
N GLY A 162 38.79 21.14 -6.70
CA GLY A 162 39.24 22.07 -7.73
C GLY A 162 38.11 22.77 -8.51
N GLU A 163 38.37 23.07 -9.79
CA GLU A 163 37.44 23.77 -10.68
C GLU A 163 36.27 22.89 -11.16
N SER A 164 36.37 21.57 -11.02
CA SER A 164 35.31 20.61 -11.37
C SER A 164 34.32 20.35 -10.24
N ARG A 165 34.34 21.14 -9.16
CA ARG A 165 33.39 20.95 -8.06
C ARG A 165 31.95 21.21 -8.52
N GLU A 166 31.05 20.35 -8.10
CA GLU A 166 29.63 20.43 -8.40
C GLU A 166 28.85 20.87 -7.16
N LEU A 167 27.80 21.67 -7.35
CA LEU A 167 26.93 22.10 -6.26
C LEU A 167 25.75 21.13 -6.11
N GLU A 168 25.79 20.30 -5.07
CA GLU A 168 24.64 19.51 -4.65
C GLU A 168 23.65 20.38 -3.86
N LEU A 169 22.39 20.30 -4.24
CA LEU A 169 21.28 20.96 -3.56
C LEU A 169 20.30 19.90 -3.07
N SER A 170 19.78 20.08 -1.85
CA SER A 170 18.72 19.22 -1.32
C SER A 170 17.82 19.95 -0.34
N ILE A 171 16.59 19.48 -0.21
CA ILE A 171 15.63 19.97 0.79
C ILE A 171 15.37 18.86 1.79
N ARG A 172 15.53 19.17 3.09
CA ARG A 172 15.29 18.24 4.18
C ARG A 172 14.16 18.72 5.08
N PRO A 173 13.06 17.96 5.20
CA PRO A 173 12.00 18.24 6.15
C PRO A 173 12.32 17.67 7.53
N PHE A 174 12.02 18.45 8.57
CA PHE A 174 12.28 18.08 9.97
C PHE A 174 11.04 18.14 10.85
N ALA A 175 10.97 17.21 11.79
CA ALA A 175 10.15 17.32 12.99
C ALA A 175 11.05 17.70 14.18
N GLU A 176 10.64 18.67 14.99
CA GLU A 176 11.47 19.17 16.09
C GLU A 176 10.88 18.81 17.46
N ARG A 177 11.75 18.37 18.36
CA ARG A 177 11.39 17.91 19.71
C ARG A 177 10.64 18.96 20.51
N HIS A 178 11.00 20.23 20.37
CA HIS A 178 10.38 21.31 21.14
C HIS A 178 8.90 21.53 20.77
N TYR A 179 8.53 21.41 19.48
CA TYR A 179 7.14 21.51 19.05
C TYR A 179 6.33 20.28 19.49
N LEU A 180 6.90 19.08 19.36
CA LEU A 180 6.23 17.85 19.78
C LEU A 180 6.07 17.76 21.31
N GLY A 181 7.08 18.20 22.06
CA GLY A 181 7.09 18.21 23.53
C GLY A 181 6.27 19.32 24.17
N ALA A 182 5.88 20.36 23.43
CA ALA A 182 4.89 21.34 23.88
C ALA A 182 3.49 20.72 24.06
N ASN A 183 3.26 19.53 23.51
CA ASN A 183 2.01 18.81 23.63
C ASN A 183 2.09 17.69 24.69
N THR A 184 1.21 17.74 25.69
CA THR A 184 1.17 16.73 26.78
C THR A 184 0.74 15.33 26.33
N GLY A 185 0.11 15.21 25.15
CA GLY A 185 -0.32 13.94 24.57
C GLY A 185 0.73 13.20 23.75
N PHE A 186 1.88 13.82 23.44
CA PHE A 186 2.97 13.13 22.75
C PHE A 186 3.71 12.19 23.73
N LYS A 187 4.05 10.98 23.30
CA LYS A 187 4.65 9.96 24.18
C LYS A 187 6.03 10.42 24.70
N ALA A 188 6.15 10.59 26.01
CA ALA A 188 7.39 11.01 26.68
C ALA A 188 8.59 10.10 26.35
N THR A 189 8.40 8.79 26.35
CA THR A 189 9.47 7.83 26.04
C THR A 189 10.07 8.02 24.65
N ILE A 190 9.29 8.50 23.68
CA ILE A 190 9.77 8.80 22.33
C ILE A 190 10.44 10.16 22.28
N LEU A 191 9.96 11.15 23.06
CA LEU A 191 10.65 12.43 23.21
C LEU A 191 12.04 12.26 23.82
N ASP A 192 12.19 11.33 24.77
CA ASP A 192 13.48 11.07 25.42
C ASP A 192 14.50 10.42 24.47
N GLU A 193 14.02 9.54 23.59
CA GLU A 193 14.84 8.87 22.57
C GLU A 193 15.19 9.80 21.39
N MET A 194 14.31 10.75 21.04
CA MET A 194 14.51 11.56 19.83
C MET A 194 15.60 12.64 20.00
N PRO A 195 16.39 12.91 18.94
CA PRO A 195 17.25 14.08 18.87
C PRO A 195 16.41 15.37 18.83
N GLU A 196 17.08 16.53 18.92
CA GLU A 196 16.41 17.84 18.81
C GLU A 196 15.59 17.97 17.52
N LYS A 197 16.13 17.46 16.40
CA LYS A 197 15.48 17.44 15.09
C LYS A 197 15.60 16.07 14.44
N VAL A 198 14.47 15.54 13.98
CA VAL A 198 14.39 14.28 13.24
C VAL A 198 14.20 14.58 11.76
N VAL A 199 15.09 14.06 10.91
CA VAL A 199 14.98 14.16 9.44
C VAL A 199 13.88 13.20 8.97
N LEU A 200 12.76 13.74 8.48
CA LEU A 200 11.57 12.93 8.20
C LEU A 200 11.79 11.91 7.08
N THR A 201 12.55 12.24 6.04
CA THR A 201 12.81 11.31 4.93
C THR A 201 13.53 10.03 5.37
N LEU A 202 14.39 10.11 6.39
CA LEU A 202 15.12 8.93 6.89
C LEU A 202 14.19 8.00 7.66
N VAL A 203 13.46 8.53 8.64
CA VAL A 203 12.54 7.73 9.45
C VAL A 203 11.34 7.21 8.65
N ILE A 204 10.89 7.94 7.61
CA ILE A 204 9.88 7.46 6.66
C ILE A 204 10.38 6.22 5.92
N ARG A 205 11.62 6.20 5.46
CA ARG A 205 12.19 5.04 4.75
C ARG A 205 12.36 3.83 5.68
N GLU A 206 12.85 4.03 6.89
CA GLU A 206 12.93 2.98 7.92
C GLU A 206 11.55 2.39 8.22
N TYR A 207 10.54 3.24 8.37
CA TYR A 207 9.17 2.81 8.62
C TYR A 207 8.61 2.03 7.44
N LEU A 208 8.74 2.54 6.22
CA LEU A 208 8.27 1.85 5.01
C LEU A 208 9.00 0.53 4.74
N GLN A 209 10.26 0.41 5.16
CA GLN A 209 10.97 -0.86 5.15
C GLN A 209 10.25 -1.89 6.04
N CYS A 210 9.87 -1.51 7.27
CA CYS A 210 9.08 -2.36 8.16
C CYS A 210 7.72 -2.73 7.54
N ILE A 211 7.03 -1.79 6.90
CA ILE A 211 5.75 -2.06 6.23
C ILE A 211 5.94 -3.00 5.02
N GLY A 212 7.02 -2.85 4.26
CA GLY A 212 7.37 -3.77 3.17
C GLY A 212 7.61 -5.19 3.67
N ASP A 213 8.30 -5.35 4.81
CA ASP A 213 8.52 -6.65 5.44
C ASP A 213 7.20 -7.27 5.94
N LEU A 214 6.29 -6.47 6.49
CA LEU A 214 4.92 -6.90 6.81
C LEU A 214 4.14 -7.33 5.57
N HIS A 215 4.22 -6.58 4.47
CA HIS A 215 3.50 -6.91 3.24
C HIS A 215 4.01 -8.18 2.58
N LYS A 216 5.32 -8.46 2.66
CA LYS A 216 5.87 -9.76 2.24
C LYS A 216 5.31 -10.91 3.05
N LEU A 217 5.21 -10.75 4.38
CA LEU A 217 4.59 -11.74 5.25
C LEU A 217 3.13 -11.98 4.82
N VAL A 218 2.37 -10.91 4.59
CA VAL A 218 0.98 -10.99 4.08
C VAL A 218 0.91 -11.79 2.78
N ARG A 219 1.74 -11.45 1.78
CA ARG A 219 1.81 -12.20 0.50
C ARG A 219 2.09 -13.68 0.71
N SER A 220 2.98 -14.03 1.64
CA SER A 220 3.31 -15.43 1.94
C SER A 220 2.12 -16.23 2.49
N HIS A 221 1.24 -15.61 3.29
CA HIS A 221 0.07 -16.27 3.86
C HIS A 221 -1.09 -16.46 2.89
N VAL A 222 -1.17 -15.63 1.85
CA VAL A 222 -2.29 -15.64 0.89
C VAL A 222 -1.94 -16.34 -0.44
N ALA A 223 -0.64 -16.52 -0.74
CA ALA A 223 -0.17 -16.98 -2.04
C ALA A 223 -0.87 -18.25 -2.55
N GLU A 224 -0.90 -19.31 -1.74
CA GLU A 224 -1.48 -20.59 -2.17
C GLU A 224 -3.00 -20.50 -2.37
N ARG A 225 -3.71 -19.90 -1.41
CA ARG A 225 -5.16 -19.78 -1.48
C ARG A 225 -5.61 -18.89 -2.64
N VAL A 226 -4.88 -17.82 -2.93
CA VAL A 226 -5.11 -16.94 -4.10
C VAL A 226 -4.85 -17.69 -5.41
N LYS A 227 -3.77 -18.48 -5.48
CA LYS A 227 -3.45 -19.30 -6.65
C LYS A 227 -4.57 -20.31 -6.95
N VAL A 228 -5.01 -21.06 -5.94
CA VAL A 228 -6.11 -22.04 -6.07
C VAL A 228 -7.42 -21.37 -6.47
N ALA A 229 -7.76 -20.24 -5.84
CA ALA A 229 -8.97 -19.47 -6.17
C ALA A 229 -8.96 -18.98 -7.62
N ARG A 230 -7.83 -18.45 -8.09
CA ARG A 230 -7.69 -18.03 -9.48
C ARG A 230 -7.82 -19.21 -10.44
N GLN A 231 -7.17 -20.33 -10.15
CA GLN A 231 -7.26 -21.55 -10.98
C GLN A 231 -8.70 -22.05 -11.09
N THR A 232 -9.47 -22.01 -10.01
CA THR A 232 -10.88 -22.42 -10.00
C THR A 232 -11.71 -21.62 -11.01
N ILE A 233 -11.53 -20.29 -11.06
CA ILE A 233 -12.22 -19.44 -12.04
C ILE A 233 -11.70 -19.69 -13.47
N GLN A 234 -10.39 -19.89 -13.64
CA GLN A 234 -9.77 -20.21 -14.93
C GLN A 234 -10.28 -21.54 -15.51
N ASP A 235 -10.49 -22.56 -14.67
CA ASP A 235 -11.01 -23.85 -15.07
C ASP A 235 -12.46 -23.73 -15.56
N HIS A 236 -13.29 -22.94 -14.87
CA HIS A 236 -14.66 -22.66 -15.33
C HIS A 236 -14.70 -21.91 -16.65
N LEU A 237 -13.85 -20.88 -16.82
CA LEU A 237 -13.71 -20.15 -18.07
C LEU A 237 -13.29 -21.09 -19.22
N SER A 238 -12.25 -21.90 -18.99
CA SER A 238 -11.70 -22.83 -19.99
C SER A 238 -12.70 -23.92 -20.37
N ASN A 239 -13.46 -24.44 -19.40
CA ASN A 239 -14.48 -25.45 -19.66
C ASN A 239 -15.67 -24.88 -20.43
N TYR A 240 -16.10 -23.65 -20.13
CA TYR A 240 -17.17 -23.01 -20.90
C TYR A 240 -16.73 -22.60 -22.31
N ALA A 241 -15.49 -22.16 -22.49
CA ALA A 241 -14.93 -21.78 -23.79
C ALA A 241 -15.03 -22.90 -24.84
N LYS A 242 -14.85 -24.17 -24.42
CA LYS A 242 -15.01 -25.37 -25.28
C LYS A 242 -16.42 -25.51 -25.86
N ALA A 243 -17.42 -24.94 -25.21
CA ALA A 243 -18.83 -25.02 -25.61
C ALA A 243 -19.38 -23.72 -26.23
N SER A 244 -18.56 -22.68 -26.39
CA SER A 244 -18.99 -21.32 -26.76
C SER A 244 -18.09 -20.63 -27.79
N ASP A 245 -17.43 -21.41 -28.65
CA ASP A 245 -16.49 -20.93 -29.67
C ASP A 245 -15.42 -19.97 -29.11
N GLY A 246 -14.98 -20.23 -27.87
CA GLY A 246 -13.97 -19.42 -27.17
C GLY A 246 -14.48 -18.16 -26.47
N SER A 247 -15.75 -17.75 -26.65
CA SER A 247 -16.28 -16.53 -26.05
C SER A 247 -16.74 -16.74 -24.60
N THR A 248 -16.02 -16.17 -23.64
CA THR A 248 -16.36 -16.20 -22.20
C THR A 248 -16.85 -14.86 -21.63
N VAL A 249 -17.13 -13.86 -22.48
CA VAL A 249 -17.56 -12.52 -22.02
C VAL A 249 -18.88 -12.60 -21.25
N GLY A 250 -18.91 -12.00 -20.05
CA GLY A 250 -20.10 -11.96 -19.19
C GLY A 250 -20.46 -13.31 -18.58
N LEU A 251 -19.50 -14.23 -18.42
CA LEU A 251 -19.74 -15.54 -17.81
C LEU A 251 -20.14 -15.40 -16.34
N THR A 252 -21.22 -16.07 -15.95
CA THR A 252 -21.75 -16.04 -14.58
C THR A 252 -22.20 -17.44 -14.18
N ALA A 253 -21.82 -17.86 -12.97
CA ALA A 253 -22.40 -19.02 -12.31
C ALA A 253 -23.71 -18.61 -11.64
N PHE A 254 -24.75 -19.43 -11.77
CA PHE A 254 -26.06 -19.22 -11.16
C PHE A 254 -26.42 -20.45 -10.33
N ARG A 255 -27.09 -20.22 -9.19
CA ARG A 255 -27.71 -21.27 -8.39
C ARG A 255 -29.12 -20.85 -8.01
N THR A 256 -30.09 -21.72 -8.28
CA THR A 256 -31.49 -21.49 -7.88
C THR A 256 -31.83 -22.32 -6.65
N GLY A 257 -32.22 -21.63 -5.58
CA GLY A 257 -32.66 -22.21 -4.32
C GLY A 257 -34.10 -22.75 -4.37
N PRO A 258 -34.54 -23.48 -3.34
CA PRO A 258 -35.85 -24.14 -3.31
C PRO A 258 -37.05 -23.18 -3.35
N GLN A 259 -36.88 -21.92 -2.91
CA GLN A 259 -37.92 -20.88 -2.97
C GLN A 259 -37.83 -19.98 -4.21
N GLY A 260 -37.04 -20.38 -5.22
CA GLY A 260 -36.84 -19.60 -6.44
C GLY A 260 -35.83 -18.46 -6.34
N GLN A 261 -35.17 -18.26 -5.18
CA GLN A 261 -34.08 -17.31 -5.05
C GLN A 261 -32.94 -17.69 -6.00
N GLN A 262 -32.39 -16.71 -6.72
CA GLN A 262 -31.27 -16.94 -7.62
C GLN A 262 -30.02 -16.24 -7.09
N GLU A 263 -29.01 -17.03 -6.75
CA GLU A 263 -27.66 -16.53 -6.45
C GLU A 263 -26.85 -16.50 -7.74
N SER A 264 -25.92 -15.54 -7.83
CA SER A 264 -25.05 -15.43 -9.00
C SER A 264 -23.64 -14.97 -8.64
N VAL A 265 -22.65 -15.55 -9.31
CA VAL A 265 -21.22 -15.23 -9.14
C VAL A 265 -20.62 -14.92 -10.51
N PRO A 266 -20.23 -13.67 -10.78
CA PRO A 266 -19.52 -13.31 -12.01
C PRO A 266 -18.16 -14.01 -12.09
N LEU A 267 -17.90 -14.71 -13.18
CA LEU A 267 -16.67 -15.43 -13.46
C LEU A 267 -15.82 -14.62 -14.44
N LEU A 268 -15.07 -13.65 -13.93
CA LEU A 268 -14.12 -12.84 -14.70
C LEU A 268 -12.83 -12.62 -13.91
N LEU A 269 -11.72 -12.46 -14.63
CA LEU A 269 -10.40 -12.29 -14.05
C LEU A 269 -9.70 -10.98 -14.42
N ASP A 270 -10.27 -10.16 -15.31
CA ASP A 270 -9.65 -8.90 -15.76
C ASP A 270 -9.27 -7.96 -14.59
N TRP A 271 -10.12 -7.91 -13.57
CA TRP A 271 -9.85 -7.14 -12.36
C TRP A 271 -8.79 -7.79 -11.46
N ASP A 272 -8.68 -9.13 -11.46
CA ASP A 272 -7.61 -9.85 -10.75
C ASP A 272 -6.26 -9.75 -11.51
N ASP A 273 -6.28 -9.54 -12.83
CA ASP A 273 -5.08 -9.24 -13.61
C ASP A 273 -4.45 -7.91 -13.18
N VAL A 274 -5.28 -6.94 -12.76
CA VAL A 274 -4.81 -5.72 -12.12
C VAL A 274 -4.07 -6.04 -10.82
N ARG A 275 -4.59 -6.94 -9.96
CA ARG A 275 -3.87 -7.41 -8.76
C ARG A 275 -2.51 -8.00 -9.12
N VAL A 276 -2.43 -8.83 -10.17
CA VAL A 276 -1.15 -9.42 -10.61
C VAL A 276 -0.16 -8.33 -11.04
N LYS A 277 -0.62 -7.28 -11.73
CA LYS A 277 0.20 -6.10 -12.07
C LYS A 277 0.65 -5.34 -10.83
N LEU A 278 -0.21 -5.15 -9.84
CA LEU A 278 0.14 -4.51 -8.56
C LEU A 278 1.24 -5.29 -7.82
N VAL A 279 1.10 -6.63 -7.75
CA VAL A 279 2.12 -7.51 -7.15
C VAL A 279 3.46 -7.31 -7.85
N SER A 280 3.48 -7.31 -9.18
CA SER A 280 4.69 -7.12 -9.98
C SER A 280 5.30 -5.73 -9.77
N ARG A 281 4.50 -4.67 -9.90
CA ARG A 281 4.92 -3.27 -9.71
C ARG A 281 5.57 -3.05 -8.34
N ASN A 282 4.96 -3.63 -7.31
CA ASN A 282 5.36 -3.44 -5.92
C ASN A 282 6.22 -4.61 -5.38
N SER A 283 6.83 -5.41 -6.24
CA SER A 283 7.68 -6.55 -5.84
C SER A 283 9.10 -6.11 -5.44
N GLY A 284 9.62 -5.06 -6.07
CA GLY A 284 10.97 -4.53 -5.85
C GLY A 284 11.11 -3.58 -4.66
N LEU A 285 10.01 -3.29 -3.93
CA LEU A 285 9.99 -2.36 -2.81
C LEU A 285 10.51 -3.01 -1.51
N VAL A 286 11.54 -3.83 -1.67
CA VAL A 286 12.33 -4.43 -0.62
C VAL A 286 13.56 -3.56 -0.41
N ALA A 287 13.96 -3.30 0.84
CA ALA A 287 15.12 -2.47 1.17
C ALA A 287 14.95 -0.97 0.83
N LEU A 288 13.76 -0.40 1.08
CA LEU A 288 13.49 1.03 0.87
C LEU A 288 14.43 1.95 1.66
N GLU A 289 14.92 1.50 2.81
CA GLU A 289 15.97 2.18 3.58
C GLU A 289 17.25 2.42 2.74
N ARG A 290 17.57 1.50 1.82
CA ARG A 290 18.75 1.56 0.96
C ARG A 290 18.51 2.26 -0.38
N HIS A 291 17.25 2.53 -0.72
CA HIS A 291 16.88 3.19 -1.96
C HIS A 291 16.84 4.70 -1.75
N VAL A 292 17.89 5.37 -2.24
CA VAL A 292 17.98 6.84 -2.24
C VAL A 292 17.71 7.34 -3.66
N VAL A 293 16.59 8.04 -3.84
CA VAL A 293 16.31 8.75 -5.09
C VAL A 293 17.02 10.09 -5.04
N THR A 294 17.87 10.37 -6.02
CA THR A 294 18.67 11.59 -6.05
C THR A 294 18.97 12.00 -7.49
N GLY A 295 18.95 13.30 -7.74
CA GLY A 295 19.40 13.92 -9.00
C GLY A 295 20.89 14.28 -9.01
N ARG A 296 21.69 13.67 -8.12
CA ARG A 296 23.13 13.90 -7.99
C ARG A 296 23.85 13.78 -9.33
N ALA A 297 24.71 14.76 -9.60
CA ALA A 297 25.78 14.60 -10.58
C ALA A 297 26.96 13.82 -9.94
N LYS A 298 27.84 13.26 -10.78
CA LYS A 298 28.72 12.13 -10.47
C LYS A 298 29.98 12.53 -9.73
#